data_AF-A0A6C1PGU8-F1
#
_entry.id   AF-A0A6C1PGU8-F1
#
_cell.length_a   1.000
_cell.length_b   1.000
_cell.length_c   1.000
_cell.angle_alpha   90.00
_cell.angle_beta   90.00
_cell.angle_gamma   90.00
#
_symmetry.space_group_name_H-M   'P 1'
#
loop_
_entity.id
_entity.type
_entity.pdbx_description
1 polymer ?
#
loop_
_entity_poly.entity_id
_entity_poly.type
_entity_poly.pdbx_seq_one_letter_code
_entity_poly.pdbx_strand_id
1 'polypeptide(L)'
;MSERRAYAFLAALPTLLLITGILIDPIAVTAPGLLRIITARSLLLSDYLAVGGAGATMINAGLCGLVSVALMKLSGVEVTGPFIAAVYTVVGFAFFGKNVYNIWPILGGVFVYTRVQRIPFRNSLLVALFGTTLAPLVSYFSFVAGLPVGTGIVLGIVLGGLVGFVLP
;
A
#
# COMPACT_ATOMS: atom_id res chain seq x y z
N MET A 1 -15.87 16.03 -15.65
CA MET A 1 -14.56 16.48 -15.13
C MET A 1 -13.49 16.05 -16.14
N SER A 2 -12.56 16.92 -16.54
CA SER A 2 -11.44 16.49 -17.41
C SER A 2 -10.61 15.41 -16.70
N GLU A 3 -10.16 14.39 -17.41
CA GLU A 3 -9.37 13.26 -16.86
C GLU A 3 -8.20 13.76 -15.99
N ARG A 4 -7.47 14.78 -16.47
CA ARG A 4 -6.38 15.41 -15.70
C ARG A 4 -6.84 15.96 -14.35
N ARG A 5 -8.04 16.57 -14.30
CA ARG A 5 -8.62 17.09 -13.06
C ARG A 5 -9.08 15.96 -12.14
N ALA A 6 -9.56 14.86 -12.69
CA ALA A 6 -9.96 13.68 -11.91
C ALA A 6 -8.77 13.05 -11.18
N TYR A 7 -7.68 12.82 -11.91
CA TYR A 7 -6.44 12.33 -11.32
C TYR A 7 -5.81 13.31 -10.32
N ALA A 8 -5.87 14.62 -10.61
CA ALA A 8 -5.40 15.64 -9.67
C ALA A 8 -6.20 15.64 -8.37
N PHE A 9 -7.53 15.51 -8.45
CA PHE A 9 -8.41 15.36 -7.28
C PHE A 9 -8.04 14.13 -6.45
N LEU A 10 -7.86 12.98 -7.11
CA LEU A 10 -7.53 11.73 -6.44
C LEU A 10 -6.16 11.79 -5.75
N ALA A 11 -5.18 12.42 -6.39
CA ALA A 11 -3.83 12.59 -5.86
C ALA A 11 -3.71 13.66 -4.76
N ALA A 12 -4.69 14.56 -4.64
CA ALA A 12 -4.60 15.72 -3.73
C ALA A 12 -4.39 15.31 -2.27
N LEU A 13 -5.23 14.40 -1.75
CA LEU A 13 -5.11 13.93 -0.37
C LEU A 13 -3.79 13.17 -0.11
N PRO A 14 -3.40 12.15 -0.90
CA PRO A 14 -2.09 11.50 -0.74
C PRO A 14 -0.91 12.46 -0.79
N THR A 15 -0.96 13.45 -1.69
CA THR A 15 0.09 14.47 -1.83
C THR A 15 0.14 15.37 -0.60
N LEU A 16 -1.02 15.80 -0.10
CA LEU A 16 -1.11 16.60 1.12
C LEU A 16 -0.52 15.85 2.30
N LEU A 17 -0.89 14.58 2.49
CA LEU A 17 -0.33 13.74 3.56
C LEU A 17 1.18 13.61 3.45
N LEU A 18 1.71 13.37 2.24
CA LEU A 18 3.14 13.28 2.02
C LEU A 18 3.85 14.59 2.40
N ILE A 19 3.34 15.73 1.93
CA ILE A 19 3.91 17.05 2.24
C ILE A 19 3.83 17.32 3.74
N THR A 20 2.67 17.12 4.36
CA THR A 20 2.50 17.33 5.81
C THR A 20 3.45 16.44 6.61
N GLY A 21 3.62 15.17 6.23
CA GLY A 21 4.55 14.27 6.91
C GLY A 21 6.01 14.70 6.81
N ILE A 22 6.42 15.33 5.70
CA ILE A 22 7.76 15.91 5.53
C ILE A 22 7.94 17.18 6.37
N LEU A 23 6.87 17.97 6.57
CA LEU A 23 6.92 19.25 7.28
C LEU A 23 6.80 19.13 8.81
N ILE A 24 6.12 18.09 9.32
CA ILE A 24 5.87 17.94 10.77
C ILE A 24 7.15 17.57 11.53
N ASP A 25 7.91 16.60 11.01
CA ASP A 25 9.06 16.02 11.72
C ASP A 25 10.33 16.11 10.87
N PRO A 26 11.50 16.44 11.47
CA PRO A 26 12.77 16.40 10.76
C PRO A 26 13.05 15.02 10.16
N ILE A 27 13.71 14.97 9.00
CA ILE A 27 14.03 13.71 8.31
C ILE A 27 14.80 12.72 9.18
N ALA A 28 15.62 13.21 10.11
CA ALA A 28 16.37 12.40 11.08
C ALA A 28 15.47 11.60 12.03
N VAL A 29 14.25 12.07 12.30
CA VAL A 29 13.23 11.39 13.10
C VAL A 29 12.32 10.53 12.20
N THR A 30 11.94 11.08 11.06
CA THR A 30 10.98 10.47 10.14
C THR A 30 11.52 9.22 9.45
N ALA A 31 12.79 9.22 9.03
CA ALA A 31 13.38 8.07 8.33
C ALA A 31 13.47 6.80 9.23
N PRO A 32 13.96 6.88 10.48
CA PRO A 32 13.85 5.77 11.42
C PRO A 32 12.39 5.39 11.75
N GLY A 33 11.48 6.37 11.79
CA GLY A 33 10.04 6.13 11.94
C GLY A 33 9.46 5.26 10.82
N LEU A 34 9.81 5.53 9.57
CA LEU A 34 9.39 4.73 8.42
C LEU A 34 9.93 3.30 8.48
N LEU A 35 11.19 3.13 8.88
CA LEU A 35 11.77 1.80 9.05
C LEU A 35 11.05 1.02 10.16
N ARG A 36 10.73 1.68 11.28
CA ARG A 36 9.91 1.09 12.34
C ARG A 36 8.53 0.71 11.85
N ILE A 37 7.88 1.52 11.01
CA ILE A 37 6.59 1.19 10.39
C ILE A 37 6.67 -0.05 9.48
N ILE A 38 7.73 -0.17 8.68
CA ILE A 38 7.93 -1.30 7.76
C ILE A 38 8.15 -2.60 8.54
N THR A 39 8.97 -2.53 9.58
CA THR A 39 9.37 -3.68 10.40
C THR A 39 8.48 -3.90 11.62
N ALA A 40 7.43 -3.08 11.77
CA ALA A 40 6.51 -3.15 12.89
C ALA A 40 5.85 -4.52 12.95
N ARG A 41 5.38 -4.88 14.15
CA ARG A 41 4.40 -5.96 14.27
C ARG A 41 3.09 -5.50 13.66
N SER A 42 2.94 -5.57 12.34
CA SER A 42 1.74 -5.15 11.62
C SER A 42 0.61 -6.17 11.83
N LEU A 43 0.02 -6.16 13.03
CA LEU A 43 -1.34 -6.63 13.19
C LEU A 43 -2.26 -5.56 12.58
N LEU A 44 -3.45 -5.95 12.11
CA LEU A 44 -4.42 -5.02 11.50
C LEU A 44 -4.81 -3.82 12.40
N LEU A 45 -4.51 -3.88 13.70
CA LEU A 45 -4.78 -2.85 14.70
C LEU A 45 -3.52 -2.06 15.13
N SER A 46 -2.38 -2.24 14.45
CA SER A 46 -1.14 -1.56 14.82
C SER A 46 -1.20 -0.09 14.39
N ASP A 47 -1.32 0.80 15.38
CA ASP A 47 -1.34 2.24 15.20
C ASP A 47 0.05 2.75 14.77
N TYR A 48 0.19 3.15 13.50
CA TYR A 48 1.46 3.65 13.00
C TYR A 48 1.85 5.01 13.56
N LEU A 49 0.89 5.81 14.06
CA LEU A 49 1.20 7.05 14.77
C LEU A 49 2.01 6.73 16.03
N ALA A 50 1.61 5.69 16.77
CA ALA A 50 2.33 5.23 17.95
C ALA A 50 3.68 4.57 17.63
N VAL A 51 3.77 3.86 16.49
CA VAL A 51 4.99 3.12 16.10
C VAL A 51 6.06 4.04 15.48
N GLY A 52 5.69 4.79 14.45
CA GLY A 52 6.60 5.56 13.62
C GLY A 52 6.59 7.07 13.88
N GLY A 53 5.57 7.56 14.58
CA GLY A 53 5.31 8.99 14.72
C GLY A 53 4.40 9.54 13.61
N ALA A 54 3.95 10.79 13.79
CA ALA A 54 3.04 11.46 12.88
C ALA A 54 3.65 11.65 11.48
N GLY A 55 4.88 12.19 11.39
CA GLY A 55 5.56 12.42 10.12
C GLY A 55 5.69 11.16 9.28
N ALA A 56 6.24 10.09 9.87
CA ALA A 56 6.45 8.82 9.17
C ALA A 56 5.13 8.16 8.71
N THR A 57 4.09 8.24 9.54
CA THR A 57 2.78 7.67 9.20
C THR A 57 2.14 8.40 8.03
N MET A 58 2.17 9.73 8.03
CA MET A 58 1.60 10.54 6.94
C MET A 58 2.38 10.36 5.64
N ILE A 59 3.72 10.25 5.70
CA ILE A 59 4.53 9.90 4.52
C ILE A 59 4.14 8.50 4.00
N ASN A 60 4.04 7.49 4.86
CA ASN A 60 3.66 6.15 4.46
C ASN A 60 2.28 6.12 3.77
N ALA A 61 1.29 6.80 4.36
CA ALA A 61 -0.06 6.88 3.81
C ALA A 61 -0.10 7.63 2.48
N GLY A 62 0.62 8.75 2.39
CA GLY A 62 0.78 9.51 1.15
C GLY A 62 1.42 8.67 0.04
N LEU A 63 2.50 7.95 0.33
CA LEU A 63 3.17 7.08 -0.64
C LEU A 63 2.27 5.94 -1.11
N CYS A 64 1.57 5.25 -0.21
CA CYS A 64 0.64 4.18 -0.59
C CYS A 64 -0.49 4.70 -1.50
N GLY A 65 -1.03 5.88 -1.19
CA GLY A 65 -2.03 6.53 -2.03
C GLY A 65 -1.48 6.92 -3.40
N LEU A 66 -0.30 7.54 -3.45
CA LEU A 66 0.35 7.94 -4.71
C LEU A 66 0.73 6.74 -5.58
N VAL A 67 1.19 5.64 -4.99
CA VAL A 67 1.41 4.37 -5.72
C VAL A 67 0.10 3.88 -6.34
N SER A 68 -1.01 3.94 -5.60
CA SER A 68 -2.32 3.53 -6.10
C SER A 68 -2.78 4.40 -7.28
N VAL A 69 -2.62 5.72 -7.18
CA VAL A 69 -2.92 6.68 -8.26
C VAL A 69 -2.01 6.43 -9.48
N ALA A 70 -0.72 6.18 -9.25
CA ALA A 70 0.23 5.90 -10.32
C ALA A 70 -0.14 4.61 -11.07
N LEU A 71 -0.50 3.54 -10.35
CA LEU A 71 -0.94 2.28 -10.96
C LEU A 71 -2.20 2.46 -11.80
N MET A 72 -3.16 3.27 -11.35
CA MET A 72 -4.33 3.63 -12.14
C MET A 72 -3.95 4.33 -13.44
N LYS A 73 -3.12 5.38 -13.34
CA LYS A 73 -2.70 6.16 -14.49
C LYS A 73 -1.91 5.32 -15.51
N LEU A 74 -0.99 4.48 -15.03
CA LEU A 74 -0.20 3.57 -15.87
C LEU A 74 -1.05 2.47 -16.51
N SER A 75 -2.15 2.07 -15.87
CA SER A 75 -3.09 1.07 -16.40
C SER A 75 -4.13 1.66 -17.35
N GLY A 76 -4.16 3.00 -17.50
CA GLY A 76 -5.11 3.71 -18.37
C GLY A 76 -6.57 3.51 -17.95
N VAL A 77 -6.84 3.40 -16.65
CA VAL A 77 -8.22 3.30 -16.14
C VAL A 77 -8.83 4.68 -15.94
N GLU A 78 -10.15 4.79 -16.09
CA GLU A 78 -10.85 6.01 -15.75
C GLU A 78 -11.08 6.13 -14.24
N VAL A 79 -11.06 7.36 -13.72
CA VAL A 79 -11.37 7.62 -12.32
C VAL A 79 -12.88 7.53 -12.12
N THR A 80 -13.33 6.41 -11.58
CA THR A 80 -14.73 6.15 -11.21
C THR A 80 -14.91 6.11 -9.69
N GLY A 81 -16.16 6.15 -9.21
CA GLY A 81 -16.48 6.06 -7.78
C GLY A 81 -15.79 4.89 -7.05
N PRO A 82 -15.83 3.66 -7.59
CA PRO A 82 -15.12 2.52 -6.99
C PRO A 82 -13.60 2.71 -6.88
N PHE A 83 -12.96 3.32 -7.89
CA PHE A 83 -11.53 3.59 -7.82
C PHE A 83 -11.18 4.70 -6.81
N ILE A 84 -12.03 5.72 -6.69
CA ILE A 84 -11.90 6.75 -5.64
C ILE A 84 -11.96 6.09 -4.26
N ALA A 85 -12.97 5.25 -4.04
CA ALA A 85 -13.11 4.49 -2.80
C ALA A 85 -11.91 3.57 -2.54
N ALA A 86 -11.42 2.87 -3.56
CA ALA A 86 -10.26 1.99 -3.44
C ALA A 86 -9.00 2.76 -3.00
N VAL A 87 -8.66 3.86 -3.66
CA VAL A 87 -7.47 4.67 -3.31
C VAL A 87 -7.57 5.23 -1.89
N TYR A 88 -8.71 5.78 -1.50
CA TYR A 88 -8.86 6.31 -0.13
C TYR A 88 -8.96 5.22 0.93
N THR A 89 -9.43 4.02 0.58
CA THR A 89 -9.29 2.83 1.43
C THR A 89 -7.82 2.46 1.59
N VAL A 90 -7.03 2.48 0.53
CA VAL A 90 -5.58 2.25 0.61
C VAL A 90 -4.93 3.26 1.54
N VAL A 91 -5.28 4.54 1.42
CA VAL A 91 -4.75 5.61 2.30
C VAL A 91 -5.17 5.39 3.75
N GLY A 92 -6.44 5.11 4.03
CA GLY A 92 -6.94 4.90 5.39
C GLY A 92 -6.28 3.72 6.09
N PHE A 93 -6.16 2.57 5.41
CA PHE A 93 -5.46 1.41 5.95
C PHE A 93 -3.95 1.65 6.10
N ALA A 94 -3.37 2.61 5.39
CA ALA A 94 -1.95 2.92 5.53
C ALA A 94 -1.60 3.65 6.84
N PHE A 95 -2.60 4.02 7.65
CA PHE A 95 -2.42 4.40 9.05
C PHE A 95 -2.39 3.19 10.00
N PHE A 96 -2.87 2.02 9.55
CA PHE A 96 -3.09 0.84 10.38
C PHE A 96 -2.60 -0.44 9.68
N GLY A 97 -1.34 -0.80 9.87
CA GLY A 97 -0.80 -2.10 9.43
C GLY A 97 -0.44 -2.22 7.95
N LYS A 98 -0.79 -1.24 7.08
CA LYS A 98 -0.41 -1.24 5.66
C LYS A 98 0.71 -0.26 5.35
N ASN A 99 1.74 -0.68 4.65
CA ASN A 99 2.86 0.17 4.30
C ASN A 99 3.38 -0.09 2.88
N VAL A 100 4.26 0.80 2.42
CA VAL A 100 4.84 0.72 1.08
C VAL A 100 5.58 -0.58 0.78
N TYR A 101 6.02 -1.34 1.78
CA TYR A 101 6.65 -2.64 1.58
C TYR A 101 5.60 -3.73 1.33
N ASN A 102 4.58 -3.80 2.18
CA ASN A 102 3.70 -4.97 2.25
C ASN A 102 2.60 -5.00 1.18
N ILE A 103 2.37 -3.90 0.47
CA ILE A 103 1.43 -3.85 -0.66
C ILE A 103 1.93 -4.58 -1.91
N TRP A 104 3.24 -4.63 -2.13
CA TRP A 104 3.82 -5.12 -3.39
C TRP A 104 3.57 -6.60 -3.63
N PRO A 105 3.70 -7.51 -2.63
CA PRO A 105 3.42 -8.92 -2.88
C PRO A 105 1.97 -9.17 -3.30
N ILE A 106 1.00 -8.49 -2.70
CA ILE A 106 -0.41 -8.61 -3.08
C ILE A 106 -0.64 -8.12 -4.52
N LEU A 107 -0.11 -6.93 -4.86
CA LEU A 107 -0.20 -6.37 -6.22
C LEU A 107 0.50 -7.29 -7.24
N GLY A 108 1.66 -7.82 -6.88
CA GLY A 108 2.43 -8.76 -7.68
C GLY A 108 1.67 -10.06 -7.93
N GLY A 109 0.99 -10.59 -6.91
CA GLY A 109 0.12 -11.75 -7.04
C GLY A 109 -0.99 -11.56 -8.07
N VAL A 110 -1.73 -10.45 -7.96
CA VAL A 110 -2.78 -10.11 -8.94
C VAL A 110 -2.19 -9.90 -10.33
N PHE A 111 -1.02 -9.25 -10.42
CA PHE A 111 -0.34 -9.09 -11.70
C PHE A 111 0.02 -10.44 -12.34
N VAL A 112 0.60 -11.37 -11.58
CA VAL A 112 0.90 -12.74 -12.05
C VAL A 112 -0.37 -13.44 -12.52
N TYR A 113 -1.48 -13.33 -11.77
CA TYR A 113 -2.77 -13.86 -12.19
C TYR A 113 -3.17 -13.35 -13.57
N THR A 114 -3.10 -12.03 -13.80
CA THR A 114 -3.48 -11.46 -15.10
C THR A 114 -2.62 -11.96 -16.25
N ARG A 115 -1.33 -12.26 -16.00
CA ARG A 115 -0.43 -12.87 -16.99
C ARG A 115 -0.80 -14.33 -17.28
N VAL A 116 -1.15 -15.11 -16.27
CA VAL A 116 -1.58 -16.51 -16.42
C VAL A 116 -2.90 -16.58 -17.20
N GLN A 117 -3.85 -15.71 -16.86
CA GLN A 117 -5.16 -15.65 -17.52
C GLN A 117 -5.13 -14.90 -18.87
N ARG A 118 -3.98 -14.32 -19.25
CA ARG A 118 -3.80 -13.53 -20.48
C ARG A 118 -4.80 -12.37 -20.61
N ILE A 119 -5.14 -11.74 -19.49
CA ILE A 119 -5.99 -10.55 -19.45
C ILE A 119 -5.18 -9.30 -19.13
N PRO A 120 -5.60 -8.10 -19.56
CA PRO A 120 -4.95 -6.85 -19.18
C PRO A 120 -5.02 -6.60 -17.66
N PHE A 121 -3.92 -6.14 -17.05
CA PHE A 121 -3.86 -5.84 -15.61
C PHE A 121 -4.94 -4.85 -15.14
N ARG A 122 -5.30 -3.88 -15.98
CA ARG A 122 -6.36 -2.90 -15.71
C ARG A 122 -7.70 -3.54 -15.32
N ASN A 123 -7.97 -4.75 -15.82
CA ASN A 123 -9.22 -5.48 -15.55
C ASN A 123 -9.29 -5.97 -14.09
N SER A 124 -8.14 -6.22 -13.46
CA SER A 124 -8.04 -6.69 -12.07
C SER A 124 -7.51 -5.62 -11.11
N LEU A 125 -7.24 -4.39 -11.59
CA LEU A 125 -6.62 -3.34 -10.79
C LEU A 125 -7.49 -2.94 -9.59
N LEU A 126 -8.82 -2.85 -9.77
CA LEU A 126 -9.72 -2.51 -8.67
C LEU A 126 -9.64 -3.54 -7.54
N VAL A 127 -9.66 -4.83 -7.90
CA VAL A 127 -9.47 -5.95 -6.97
C VAL A 127 -8.08 -5.90 -6.35
N ALA A 128 -7.04 -5.55 -7.10
CA ALA A 128 -5.69 -5.39 -6.58
C ALA A 128 -5.60 -4.31 -5.49
N LEU A 129 -6.20 -3.13 -5.75
CA LEU A 129 -6.18 -2.01 -4.80
C LEU A 129 -6.96 -2.36 -3.52
N PHE A 130 -8.15 -2.96 -3.61
CA PHE A 130 -8.86 -3.42 -2.42
C PHE A 130 -8.15 -4.60 -1.73
N GLY A 131 -7.60 -5.52 -2.50
CA GLY A 131 -6.89 -6.70 -2.02
C GLY A 131 -5.68 -6.36 -1.16
N THR A 132 -5.01 -5.23 -1.43
CA THR A 132 -3.92 -4.74 -0.57
C THR A 132 -4.36 -4.35 0.84
N THR A 133 -5.63 -4.44 1.22
CA THR A 133 -6.07 -4.42 2.63
C THR A 133 -5.60 -5.66 3.41
N LEU A 134 -5.30 -6.76 2.71
CA LEU A 134 -4.70 -7.98 3.27
C LEU A 134 -3.17 -7.90 3.38
N ALA A 135 -2.56 -6.77 2.99
CA ALA A 135 -1.12 -6.55 3.07
C ALA A 135 -0.49 -6.72 4.48
N PRO A 136 -1.19 -6.46 5.61
CA PRO A 136 -0.64 -6.76 6.94
C PRO A 136 -0.20 -8.23 7.12
N LEU A 137 -0.80 -9.17 6.38
CA LEU A 137 -0.40 -10.58 6.36
C LEU A 137 1.07 -10.75 5.95
N VAL A 138 1.52 -9.99 4.94
CA VAL A 138 2.90 -10.02 4.45
C VAL A 138 3.85 -9.61 5.57
N SER A 139 3.59 -8.45 6.20
CA SER A 139 4.41 -7.95 7.31
C SER A 139 4.40 -8.91 8.51
N TYR A 140 3.27 -9.56 8.81
CA TYR A 140 3.19 -10.55 9.88
C TYR A 140 4.16 -11.70 9.68
N PHE A 141 4.15 -12.35 8.50
CA PHE A 141 5.08 -13.44 8.21
C PHE A 141 6.52 -12.95 8.02
N SER A 142 6.72 -11.73 7.50
CA SER A 142 8.04 -11.14 7.32
C SER A 142 8.76 -10.85 8.63
N PHE A 143 8.06 -10.29 9.62
CA PHE A 143 8.71 -9.71 10.80
C PHE A 143 8.16 -10.17 12.16
N VAL A 144 7.00 -10.84 12.20
CA VAL A 144 6.28 -11.12 13.46
C VAL A 144 6.21 -12.59 13.82
N ALA A 145 6.18 -13.48 12.81
CA ALA A 145 5.99 -14.92 12.99
C ALA A 145 7.13 -15.65 13.75
N GLY A 146 8.09 -14.93 14.33
CA GLY A 146 9.23 -15.50 15.07
C GLY A 146 10.26 -16.20 14.18
N LEU A 147 10.16 -16.04 12.86
CA LEU A 147 11.07 -16.63 11.88
C LEU A 147 12.37 -15.80 11.77
N PRO A 148 13.48 -16.42 11.33
CA PRO A 148 14.64 -15.67 10.88
C PRO A 148 14.25 -14.67 9.80
N VAL A 149 14.72 -13.42 9.91
CA VAL A 149 14.26 -12.29 9.06
C VAL A 149 14.29 -12.63 7.57
N GLY A 150 15.35 -13.27 7.08
CA GLY A 150 15.45 -13.67 5.67
C GLY A 150 14.35 -14.67 5.26
N THR A 151 14.15 -15.72 6.05
CA THR A 151 13.10 -16.73 5.80
C THR A 151 11.71 -16.14 5.94
N GLY A 152 11.48 -15.30 6.94
CA GLY A 152 10.23 -14.59 7.16
C GLY A 152 9.87 -13.74 5.96
N ILE A 153 10.79 -12.90 5.48
CA ILE A 153 10.57 -12.03 4.31
C ILE A 153 10.18 -12.86 3.07
N VAL A 154 10.90 -13.95 2.80
CA VAL A 154 10.58 -14.84 1.67
C VAL A 154 9.17 -15.42 1.83
N LEU A 155 8.84 -15.94 3.02
CA LEU A 155 7.53 -16.51 3.29
C LEU A 155 6.41 -15.47 3.15
N GLY A 156 6.59 -14.27 3.70
CA GLY A 156 5.61 -13.18 3.60
C GLY A 156 5.37 -12.74 2.17
N ILE A 157 6.42 -12.65 1.35
CA ILE A 157 6.30 -12.34 -0.08
C ILE A 157 5.56 -13.46 -0.82
N VAL A 158 5.91 -14.73 -0.58
CA VAL A 158 5.25 -15.88 -1.22
C VAL A 158 3.78 -15.93 -0.85
N LEU A 159 3.45 -15.87 0.45
CA LEU A 159 2.06 -15.92 0.92
C LEU A 159 1.25 -14.72 0.44
N GLY A 160 1.83 -13.51 0.46
CA GLY A 160 1.18 -12.33 -0.12
C GLY A 160 0.94 -12.47 -1.62
N GLY A 161 1.92 -12.99 -2.36
CA GLY A 161 1.79 -13.29 -3.78
C GLY A 161 0.67 -14.31 -4.06
N LEU A 162 0.60 -15.38 -3.28
CA LEU A 162 -0.47 -16.39 -3.39
C LEU A 162 -1.84 -15.80 -3.09
N VAL A 163 -1.98 -15.02 -2.02
CA VAL A 163 -3.23 -14.32 -1.70
C VAL A 163 -3.62 -13.40 -2.86
N GLY A 164 -2.71 -12.55 -3.32
CA GLY A 164 -2.96 -11.68 -4.46
C GLY A 164 -3.35 -12.44 -5.73
N PHE A 165 -2.76 -13.60 -5.97
CA PHE A 165 -3.06 -14.43 -7.14
C PHE A 165 -4.48 -15.01 -7.13
N VAL A 166 -5.03 -15.33 -5.95
CA VAL A 166 -6.35 -15.96 -5.81
C VAL A 166 -7.50 -14.93 -5.74
N LEU A 167 -7.19 -13.65 -5.50
CA LEU A 167 -8.22 -12.61 -5.33
C LEU A 167 -9.10 -12.30 -6.55
N PRO A 168 -8.58 -12.21 -7.79
CA PRO A 168 -9.39 -11.81 -8.94
C PRO A 168 -10.27 -12.93 -9.49
#